data_AF-A0A9C7UYI6-F1
#
_entry.id   AF-A0A9C7UYI6-F1
#
_cell.length_a   1.000
_cell.length_b   1.000
_cell.length_c   1.000
_cell.angle_alpha   90.00
_cell.angle_beta   90.00
_cell.angle_gamma   90.00
#
_symmetry.space_group_name_H-M   'P 1'
#
loop_
_entity.id
_entity.type
_entity.pdbx_description
1 polymer ?
#
loop_
_entity_poly.entity_id
_entity_poly.type
_entity_poly.pdbx_seq_one_letter_code
_entity_poly.pdbx_strand_id
1 'polypeptide(L)' 'KEMQYIFSADKKFSTWRRLWVALARGEMKLGLPVTQEQVDELESHINDINYDVAEEREKLVRHDVMSHVYAYGQQCPK' A
#
# COMPACT_ATOMS: atom_id res chain seq x y z
N LYS A 1 -21.86 -11.44 -5.93
CA LYS A 1 -20.83 -10.60 -6.61
C LYS A 1 -20.31 -9.51 -5.67
N GLU A 2 -21.15 -8.63 -5.15
CA GLU A 2 -20.71 -7.55 -4.23
C GLU A 2 -20.04 -8.09 -2.96
N MET A 3 -20.65 -9.07 -2.29
CA MET A 3 -20.08 -9.66 -1.06
C MET A 3 -18.72 -10.34 -1.30
N GLN A 4 -18.56 -11.04 -2.41
CA GLN A 4 -17.28 -11.68 -2.77
C GLN A 4 -16.19 -10.63 -3.00
N TYR A 5 -16.53 -9.50 -3.63
CA TYR A 5 -15.59 -8.41 -3.80
C TYR A 5 -15.19 -7.77 -2.45
N ILE A 6 -16.15 -7.57 -1.53
CA ILE A 6 -15.86 -6.99 -0.20
C ILE A 6 -14.79 -7.79 0.55
N PHE A 7 -14.82 -9.12 0.42
CA PHE A 7 -13.85 -10.03 1.04
C PHE A 7 -12.72 -10.48 0.10
N SER A 8 -12.56 -9.83 -1.07
CA SER A 8 -11.49 -10.16 -2.02
C SER A 8 -10.14 -9.59 -1.58
N ALA A 9 -9.06 -10.18 -2.10
CA ALA A 9 -7.71 -9.64 -1.96
C ALA A 9 -7.61 -8.20 -2.47
N ASP A 10 -8.18 -7.91 -3.63
CA ASP A 10 -8.19 -6.55 -4.22
C ASP A 10 -8.81 -5.54 -3.27
N LYS A 11 -9.94 -5.87 -2.65
CA LYS A 11 -10.55 -4.97 -1.68
C LYS A 11 -9.69 -4.83 -0.42
N LYS A 12 -9.15 -5.93 0.12
CA LYS A 12 -8.27 -5.91 1.31
C LYS A 12 -7.06 -5.01 1.08
N PHE A 13 -6.27 -5.28 0.04
CA PHE A 13 -4.97 -4.66 -0.17
C PHE A 13 -5.07 -3.24 -0.76
N SER A 14 -6.06 -2.95 -1.60
CA SER A 14 -6.33 -1.55 -1.99
C SER A 14 -6.79 -0.73 -0.78
N THR A 15 -7.50 -1.35 0.18
CA THR A 15 -7.88 -0.67 1.43
C THR A 15 -6.67 -0.46 2.34
N TRP A 16 -5.72 -1.38 2.41
CA TRP A 16 -4.44 -1.15 3.12
C TRP A 16 -3.67 0.02 2.54
N ARG A 17 -3.54 0.11 1.20
CA ARG A 17 -2.90 1.27 0.54
C ARG A 17 -3.61 2.59 0.85
N ARG A 18 -4.95 2.61 0.88
CA ARG A 18 -5.72 3.79 1.32
C ARG A 18 -5.42 4.17 2.77
N LEU A 19 -5.28 3.20 3.67
CA LEU A 19 -4.93 3.46 5.08
C LEU A 19 -3.52 4.03 5.21
N TRP A 20 -2.54 3.50 4.46
CA TRP A 20 -1.17 4.05 4.46
C TRP A 20 -1.09 5.46 3.88
N VAL A 21 -1.83 5.74 2.80
CA VAL A 21 -1.97 7.12 2.28
C VAL A 21 -2.58 8.04 3.33
N ALA A 22 -3.65 7.60 4.00
CA ALA A 22 -4.28 8.40 5.05
C ALA A 22 -3.33 8.67 6.23
N LEU A 23 -2.51 7.69 6.60
CA LEU A 23 -1.44 7.83 7.58
C LEU A 23 -0.41 8.87 7.13
N ALA A 24 0.16 8.71 5.93
CA ALA A 24 1.15 9.63 5.39
C ALA A 24 0.63 11.07 5.29
N ARG A 25 -0.62 11.27 4.86
CA ARG A 25 -1.31 12.57 4.88
C ARG A 25 -1.43 13.14 6.29
N GLY A 26 -1.74 12.30 7.27
CA GLY A 26 -1.83 12.69 8.68
C GLY A 26 -0.48 13.12 9.24
N GLU A 27 0.56 12.33 8.99
CA GLU A 27 1.93 12.60 9.41
C GLU A 27 2.47 13.90 8.78
N MET A 28 2.25 14.10 7.47
CA MET A 28 2.60 15.34 6.77
C MET A 28 1.92 16.57 7.40
N LYS A 29 0.62 16.48 7.71
CA LYS A 29 -0.12 17.57 8.38
C LYS A 29 0.37 17.88 9.79
N LEU A 30 0.92 16.88 10.48
CA LEU A 30 1.52 17.03 11.81
C LEU A 30 2.97 17.54 11.76
N GLY A 31 3.52 17.77 10.55
CA GLY A 31 4.86 18.32 10.36
C GLY A 31 5.98 17.27 10.37
N LEU A 32 5.66 15.98 10.25
CA LEU A 32 6.66 14.95 9.99
C LEU A 32 7.24 15.09 8.57
N PRO A 33 8.47 14.61 8.32
CA PRO A 33 9.17 14.78 7.05
C PRO A 33 8.61 13.86 5.95
N VAL A 34 7.35 14.08 5.57
CA VAL A 34 6.64 13.42 4.48
C VAL A 34 6.31 14.50 3.45
N THR A 35 6.72 14.32 2.20
CA THR A 35 6.49 15.33 1.16
C THR A 35 5.14 15.12 0.46
N GLN A 36 4.60 16.18 -0.14
CA GLN A 36 3.39 16.06 -0.96
C GLN A 36 3.61 15.10 -2.15
N GLU A 37 4.81 15.12 -2.76
CA GLU A 37 5.17 14.23 -3.87
C GLU A 37 5.11 12.75 -3.46
N GLN A 38 5.58 12.41 -2.25
CA GLN A 38 5.48 11.06 -1.70
C GLN A 38 4.02 10.62 -1.53
N VAL A 39 3.17 11.51 -0.99
CA VAL A 39 1.75 11.23 -0.81
C VAL A 39 1.05 11.03 -2.16
N ASP A 40 1.34 11.88 -3.14
CA ASP A 40 0.75 11.83 -4.48
C ASP A 40 1.17 10.55 -5.22
N GLU A 41 2.43 10.13 -5.08
CA GLU A 41 2.92 8.88 -5.67
C GLU A 41 2.20 7.67 -5.07
N LEU A 42 2.09 7.60 -3.73
CA LEU A 42 1.32 6.54 -3.07
C LEU A 42 -0.13 6.52 -3.60
N GLU A 43 -0.79 7.67 -3.70
CA GLU A 43 -2.18 7.74 -4.20
C GLU A 43 -2.36 7.19 -5.61
N SER A 44 -1.42 7.48 -6.49
CA SER A 44 -1.46 7.02 -7.88
C SER A 44 -1.45 5.49 -7.99
N HIS A 45 -0.88 4.78 -7.00
CA HIS A 45 -0.73 3.33 -6.99
C HIS A 45 -1.71 2.60 -6.04
N ILE A 46 -2.78 3.22 -5.53
CA ILE A 46 -3.71 2.55 -4.59
C ILE A 46 -4.33 1.26 -5.15
N ASN A 47 -4.70 1.25 -6.43
CA ASN A 47 -5.39 0.12 -7.07
C ASN A 47 -4.48 -0.73 -7.97
N ASP A 48 -3.23 -0.31 -8.18
CA ASP A 48 -2.25 -1.00 -9.03
C ASP A 48 -1.33 -1.88 -8.18
N ILE A 49 -1.84 -3.03 -7.72
CA ILE A 49 -1.15 -3.88 -6.74
C ILE A 49 -0.28 -4.91 -7.47
N ASN A 50 1.03 -4.84 -7.24
CA ASN A 50 2.04 -5.78 -7.73
C ASN A 50 2.09 -7.07 -6.89
N TYR A 51 1.07 -7.92 -7.04
CA TYR A 51 0.91 -9.17 -6.26
C TYR A 51 2.12 -10.10 -6.32
N ASP A 52 2.76 -10.26 -7.47
CA ASP A 52 3.89 -11.16 -7.64
C ASP A 52 5.05 -10.79 -6.70
N VAL A 53 5.35 -9.49 -6.57
CA VAL A 53 6.40 -8.98 -5.68
C VAL A 53 6.03 -9.22 -4.21
N ALA A 54 4.75 -9.03 -3.84
CA ALA A 54 4.28 -9.27 -2.49
C ALA A 54 4.36 -10.77 -2.14
N GLU A 55 3.94 -11.67 -3.04
CA GLU A 55 3.97 -13.11 -2.80
C GLU A 55 5.41 -13.66 -2.70
N GLU A 56 6.31 -13.22 -3.58
CA GLU A 56 7.72 -13.57 -3.51
C GLU A 56 8.33 -13.11 -2.19
N ARG A 57 8.03 -11.87 -1.77
CA ARG A 57 8.54 -11.34 -0.51
C ARG A 57 7.97 -12.09 0.69
N GLU A 58 6.68 -12.44 0.68
CA GLU A 58 6.02 -13.15 1.77
C GLU A 58 6.60 -14.54 2.00
N LYS A 59 7.00 -15.25 0.94
CA LYS A 59 7.71 -16.53 1.05
C LYS A 59 9.05 -16.40 1.80
N LEU A 60 9.72 -15.26 1.67
CA LEU A 60 10.99 -14.97 2.32
C LEU A 60 10.80 -14.54 3.78
N VAL A 61 9.91 -13.57 4.02
CA VAL A 61 9.79 -12.91 5.33
C VAL A 61 8.70 -13.48 6.22
N ARG A 62 7.82 -14.35 5.67
CA ARG A 62 6.69 -14.99 6.36
C ARG A 62 5.76 -13.98 7.06
N HIS A 63 5.59 -12.81 6.45
CA HIS A 63 4.79 -11.72 6.98
C HIS A 63 4.11 -10.94 5.84
N ASP A 64 2.78 -11.06 5.74
CA ASP A 64 1.98 -10.48 4.64
C ASP A 64 2.03 -8.95 4.62
N VAL A 65 1.80 -8.29 5.76
CA VAL A 65 1.85 -6.82 5.87
C VAL A 65 3.20 -6.28 5.38
N MET A 66 4.30 -6.81 5.91
CA MET A 66 5.64 -6.32 5.53
C MET A 66 5.98 -6.61 4.07
N SER A 67 5.40 -7.65 3.49
CA SER A 67 5.56 -7.97 2.08
C SER A 67 4.83 -6.98 1.19
N HIS A 68 3.61 -6.59 1.56
CA HIS A 68 2.87 -5.54 0.87
C HIS A 68 3.47 -4.14 1.08
N VAL A 69 4.07 -3.84 2.24
CA VAL A 69 4.84 -2.61 2.46
C VAL A 69 6.04 -2.56 1.51
N TYR A 70 6.80 -3.66 1.41
CA TYR A 70 7.94 -3.76 0.49
C TYR A 70 7.49 -3.60 -0.96
N ALA A 71 6.47 -4.35 -1.39
CA ALA A 71 5.96 -4.31 -2.76
C ALA A 71 5.45 -2.92 -3.14
N TYR A 72 4.77 -2.23 -2.23
CA TYR A 72 4.27 -0.87 -2.46
C TYR A 72 5.41 0.16 -2.52
N GLY A 73 6.42 0.05 -1.65
CA GLY A 73 7.62 0.89 -1.71
C GLY A 73 8.44 0.69 -2.98
N GLN A 74 8.41 -0.50 -3.59
CA GLN A 74 9.02 -0.71 -4.92
C GLN A 74 8.30 0.05 -6.04
N GLN A 75 6.98 0.28 -5.90
CA GLN A 75 6.20 1.09 -6.85
C GLN A 75 6.27 2.58 -6.56
N CYS A 76 6.62 2.97 -5.33
CA CYS A 76 6.68 4.36 -4.87
C CYS A 76 8.10 4.73 -4.39
N PRO A 77 9.08 4.88 -5.29
CA PRO A 77 10.48 5.12 -4.94
C PRO A 77 10.81 6.57 -4.54
N LYS A 78 9.88 7.51 -4.66
CA LYS A 78 10.13 8.95 -4.42
C LYS A 78 9.95 9.35 -2.96
#